data_AF-A0AAE1HWX0-F1
#
_entry.id   AF-A0AAE1HWX0-F1
#
_cell.length_a   1.000
_cell.length_b   1.000
_cell.length_c   1.000
_cell.angle_alpha   90.00
_cell.angle_beta   90.00
_cell.angle_gamma   90.00
#
_symmetry.space_group_name_H-M   'P 1'
#
loop_
_entity.id
_entity.type
_entity.pdbx_description
1 polymer ?
#
loop_
_entity_poly.entity_id
_entity_poly.type
_entity_poly.pdbx_seq_one_letter_code
_entity_poly.pdbx_strand_id
1 'polypeptide(L)'
;MRDQCYEFMVTLVTELQDRLPSQMKILQEMSVLSPRWCLSKPGVPKCLPELTEVLHFPQDLMVKVEFQWEKLKSMDWKEKKHTGKFWAEVKAYEDAVGERPFTTLADFAMLLLVLPWSNADVERAFSIMKIVKDPRRNRMSNTVLNAIQTIRAGLRRLGKCCHDYEYPKAVSQEMGTNAKYGDAQNTAARSPTVLF
;
A
#
# COMPACT_ATOMS: atom_id res chain seq x y z
N MET A 1 34.10 13.60 1.23
CA MET A 1 33.36 12.43 1.78
C MET A 1 32.29 12.86 2.77
N ARG A 2 32.61 13.28 4.01
CA ARG A 2 31.58 13.69 5.01
C ARG A 2 30.60 14.73 4.44
N ASP A 3 31.14 15.69 3.73
CA ASP A 3 30.44 16.85 3.16
C ASP A 3 29.49 16.40 2.06
N GLN A 4 29.93 15.48 1.19
CA GLN A 4 29.09 14.86 0.16
C GLN A 4 27.98 13.97 0.76
N CYS A 5 28.25 13.29 1.89
CA CYS A 5 27.22 12.56 2.62
C CYS A 5 26.21 13.51 3.28
N TYR A 6 26.67 14.68 3.76
CA TYR A 6 25.81 15.72 4.30
C TYR A 6 24.94 16.38 3.21
N GLU A 7 25.54 16.80 2.09
CA GLU A 7 24.81 17.30 0.91
C GLU A 7 23.79 16.27 0.42
N PHE A 8 24.18 15.00 0.26
CA PHE A 8 23.24 13.95 -0.13
C PHE A 8 22.06 13.81 0.85
N MET A 9 22.31 13.87 2.17
CA MET A 9 21.25 13.84 3.18
C MET A 9 20.36 15.09 3.15
N VAL A 10 20.93 16.28 2.92
CA VAL A 10 20.19 17.53 2.78
C VAL A 10 19.32 17.50 1.53
N THR A 11 19.88 17.20 0.35
CA THR A 11 19.13 17.06 -0.90
C THR A 11 18.03 16.00 -0.78
N LEU A 12 18.32 14.84 -0.16
CA LEU A 12 17.32 13.80 0.06
C LEU A 12 16.17 14.27 0.96
N VAL A 13 16.44 15.09 1.99
CA VAL A 13 15.40 15.66 2.86
C VAL A 13 14.60 16.76 2.14
N THR A 14 15.25 17.65 1.39
CA THR A 14 14.56 18.70 0.61
C THR A 14 13.67 18.08 -0.47
N GLU A 15 14.20 17.15 -1.25
CA GLU A 15 13.43 16.39 -2.24
C GLU A 15 12.23 15.69 -1.58
N LEU A 16 12.41 15.03 -0.43
CA LEU A 16 11.30 14.41 0.30
C LEU A 16 10.25 15.42 0.82
N GLN A 17 10.65 16.66 1.12
CA GLN A 17 9.74 17.73 1.52
C GLN A 17 8.94 18.25 0.32
N ASP A 18 9.58 18.49 -0.82
CA ASP A 18 8.92 18.89 -2.08
C ASP A 18 8.02 17.77 -2.64
N ARG A 19 8.28 16.50 -2.27
CA ARG A 19 7.54 15.29 -2.67
C ARG A 19 6.43 14.89 -1.69
N LEU A 20 6.17 15.72 -0.68
CA LEU A 20 4.97 15.64 0.15
C LEU A 20 3.92 16.63 -0.38
N PRO A 21 2.68 16.19 -0.65
CA PRO A 21 1.65 17.09 -1.18
C PRO A 21 1.31 18.19 -0.17
N SER A 22 0.82 19.33 -0.66
CA SER A 22 0.34 20.47 0.17
C SER A 22 -0.74 20.08 1.20
N GLN A 23 -1.39 18.93 0.99
CA GLN A 23 -2.30 18.24 1.90
C GLN A 23 -1.61 17.61 3.14
N MET A 24 -0.30 17.83 3.36
CA MET A 24 0.49 17.22 4.44
C MET A 24 -0.12 17.35 5.85
N LYS A 25 -0.94 18.39 6.12
CA LYS A 25 -1.71 18.52 7.36
C LYS A 25 -2.63 17.31 7.60
N ILE A 26 -3.40 16.93 6.57
CA ILE A 26 -4.32 15.79 6.58
C ILE A 26 -3.54 14.48 6.88
N LEU A 27 -2.28 14.38 6.42
CA LEU A 27 -1.40 13.24 6.68
C LEU A 27 -0.86 13.20 8.12
N GLN A 28 -0.55 14.37 8.70
CA GLN A 28 -0.22 14.49 10.13
C GLN A 28 -1.44 14.16 11.01
N GLU A 29 -2.63 14.55 10.55
CA GLU A 29 -3.90 14.29 11.21
C GLU A 29 -4.32 12.80 11.16
N MET A 30 -3.85 12.00 10.19
CA MET A 30 -4.03 10.53 10.21
C MET A 30 -3.40 9.83 11.42
N SER A 31 -2.56 10.51 12.20
CA SER A 31 -2.14 10.04 13.53
C SER A 31 -3.33 9.76 14.48
N VAL A 32 -4.52 10.30 14.19
CA VAL A 32 -5.79 9.99 14.88
C VAL A 32 -6.20 8.52 14.76
N LEU A 33 -5.76 7.81 13.70
CA LEU A 33 -6.01 6.39 13.51
C LEU A 33 -5.07 5.49 14.35
N SER A 34 -4.13 6.08 15.11
CA SER A 34 -3.27 5.30 16.01
C SER A 34 -4.05 4.83 17.25
N PRO A 35 -3.80 3.61 17.79
CA PRO A 35 -4.59 3.07 18.90
C PRO A 35 -4.55 3.96 20.15
N ARG A 36 -3.42 4.64 20.36
CA ARG A 36 -3.22 5.62 21.44
C ARG A 36 -4.14 6.84 21.32
N TRP A 37 -4.47 7.28 20.10
CA TRP A 37 -5.34 8.42 19.88
C TRP A 37 -6.82 7.99 19.95
N CYS A 38 -7.20 6.96 19.18
CA CYS A 38 -8.57 6.41 19.14
C CYS A 38 -9.14 6.14 20.54
N LEU A 39 -8.33 5.54 21.42
CA LEU A 39 -8.76 5.11 22.76
C LEU A 39 -8.56 6.18 23.85
N SER A 40 -7.95 7.32 23.55
CA SER A 40 -7.62 8.36 24.55
C SER A 40 -8.35 9.68 24.36
N LYS A 41 -9.03 9.92 23.23
CA LYS A 41 -9.67 11.21 22.93
C LYS A 41 -11.20 11.09 22.77
N PRO A 42 -11.98 11.96 23.41
CA PRO A 42 -13.43 12.04 23.18
C PRO A 42 -13.70 12.65 21.80
N GLY A 43 -14.83 12.27 21.20
CA GLY A 43 -15.22 12.72 19.86
C GLY A 43 -14.58 11.96 18.70
N VAL A 44 -15.13 12.24 17.52
CA VAL A 44 -14.61 11.87 16.20
C VAL A 44 -13.56 12.92 15.78
N PRO A 45 -12.45 12.54 15.13
CA PRO A 45 -11.48 13.51 14.60
C PRO A 45 -12.08 14.36 13.48
N LYS A 46 -11.91 15.69 13.57
CA LYS A 46 -12.42 16.65 12.55
C LYS A 46 -11.90 16.38 11.13
N CYS A 47 -10.71 15.81 11.01
CA CYS A 47 -10.11 15.44 9.73
C CYS A 47 -10.81 14.28 9.02
N LEU A 48 -11.65 13.46 9.69
CA LEU A 48 -12.33 12.35 9.03
C LEU A 48 -13.42 12.83 8.06
N PRO A 49 -14.34 13.75 8.43
CA PRO A 49 -15.22 14.42 7.47
C PRO A 49 -14.48 15.03 6.28
N GLU A 50 -13.44 15.84 6.53
CA GLU A 50 -12.63 16.48 5.48
C GLU A 50 -11.98 15.44 4.54
N LEU A 51 -11.47 14.33 5.08
CA LEU A 51 -10.98 13.19 4.30
C LEU A 51 -12.05 12.54 3.44
N THR A 52 -13.29 12.45 3.91
CA THR A 52 -14.38 11.86 3.11
C THR A 52 -14.88 12.75 1.99
N GLU A 53 -14.80 14.07 2.13
CA GLU A 53 -15.04 15.01 1.05
C GLU A 53 -13.94 14.89 -0.03
N VAL A 54 -12.66 14.94 0.37
CA VAL A 54 -11.51 14.79 -0.53
C VAL A 54 -11.55 13.45 -1.29
N LEU A 55 -11.87 12.35 -0.60
CA LEU A 55 -11.95 11.01 -1.19
C LEU A 55 -13.33 10.66 -1.80
N HIS A 56 -14.27 11.60 -1.82
CA HIS A 56 -15.60 11.46 -2.42
C HIS A 56 -16.40 10.23 -1.88
N PHE A 57 -16.29 9.93 -0.59
CA PHE A 57 -17.04 8.85 0.04
C PHE A 57 -18.51 9.25 0.32
N PRO A 58 -19.46 8.29 0.29
CA PRO A 58 -20.88 8.59 0.53
C PRO A 58 -21.14 8.95 2.00
N GLN A 59 -22.01 9.95 2.24
CA GLN A 59 -22.31 10.47 3.58
C GLN A 59 -22.88 9.39 4.54
N ASP A 60 -23.65 8.43 4.03
CA ASP A 60 -24.15 7.26 4.78
C ASP A 60 -23.04 6.40 5.40
N LEU A 61 -21.81 6.46 4.86
CA LEU A 61 -20.65 5.79 5.43
C LEU A 61 -20.17 6.52 6.69
N MET A 62 -20.14 7.85 6.65
CA MET A 62 -19.67 8.67 7.78
C MET A 62 -20.54 8.45 9.01
N VAL A 63 -21.87 8.56 8.91
CA VAL A 63 -22.79 8.37 10.05
C VAL A 63 -22.57 6.99 10.74
N LYS A 64 -22.27 5.95 9.95
CA LYS A 64 -21.95 4.60 10.47
C LYS A 64 -20.57 4.56 11.14
N VAL A 65 -19.55 5.17 10.52
CA VAL A 65 -18.18 5.25 11.05
C VAL A 65 -18.14 6.04 12.37
N GLU A 66 -18.83 7.18 12.46
CA GLU A 66 -18.92 7.99 13.68
C GLU A 66 -19.57 7.22 14.84
N PHE A 67 -20.70 6.57 14.58
CA PHE A 67 -21.41 5.74 15.57
C PHE A 67 -20.57 4.53 16.04
N GLN A 68 -19.78 3.94 15.15
CA GLN A 68 -18.83 2.87 15.50
C GLN A 68 -17.60 3.42 16.26
N TRP A 69 -17.16 4.65 15.96
CA TRP A 69 -15.98 5.29 16.58
C TRP A 69 -16.19 5.60 18.07
N GLU A 70 -17.36 6.10 18.47
CA GLU A 70 -17.63 6.31 19.90
C GLU A 70 -17.81 4.99 20.65
N LYS A 71 -18.41 3.97 20.03
CA LYS A 71 -18.50 2.60 20.61
C LYS A 71 -17.15 1.92 20.78
N LEU A 72 -16.15 2.25 19.96
CA LEU A 72 -14.80 1.67 19.99
C LEU A 72 -14.12 1.83 21.35
N LYS A 73 -14.42 2.94 22.04
CA LYS A 73 -13.81 3.34 23.32
C LYS A 73 -14.36 2.55 24.52
N SER A 74 -15.54 1.96 24.37
CA SER A 74 -16.20 1.13 25.40
C SER A 74 -15.72 -0.33 25.41
N MET A 75 -14.81 -0.70 24.50
CA MET A 75 -14.27 -2.06 24.35
C MET A 75 -12.79 -2.09 24.72
N ASP A 76 -12.35 -3.20 25.34
CA ASP A 76 -10.98 -3.35 25.82
C ASP A 76 -10.13 -4.19 24.85
N TRP A 77 -9.32 -3.50 24.05
CA TRP A 77 -8.52 -4.07 22.95
C TRP A 77 -7.17 -4.61 23.41
N LYS A 78 -6.68 -5.70 22.83
CA LYS A 78 -5.40 -6.32 23.23
C LYS A 78 -4.20 -5.57 22.62
N GLU A 79 -4.28 -5.19 21.35
CA GLU A 79 -3.20 -4.54 20.61
C GLU A 79 -3.29 -3.00 20.69
N LYS A 80 -2.74 -2.43 21.77
CA LYS A 80 -2.70 -0.97 21.98
C LYS A 80 -1.41 -0.28 21.46
N LYS A 81 -0.59 -0.97 20.64
CA LYS A 81 0.71 -0.44 20.15
C LYS A 81 0.82 -0.35 18.62
N HIS A 82 0.41 -1.38 17.88
CA HIS A 82 0.62 -1.46 16.43
C HIS A 82 -0.66 -1.18 15.63
N THR A 83 -0.75 0.00 15.02
CA THR A 83 -1.94 0.48 14.27
C THR A 83 -2.55 -0.56 13.31
N GLY A 84 -1.77 -1.15 12.41
CA GLY A 84 -2.30 -2.13 11.45
C GLY A 84 -2.76 -3.46 12.06
N LYS A 85 -2.20 -3.86 13.21
CA LYS A 85 -2.67 -5.04 13.96
C LYS A 85 -3.90 -4.73 14.79
N PHE A 86 -3.99 -3.53 15.37
CA PHE A 86 -5.17 -3.03 16.08
C PHE A 86 -6.40 -3.01 15.16
N TRP A 87 -6.30 -2.39 13.97
CA TRP A 87 -7.44 -2.37 13.04
C TRP A 87 -7.79 -3.77 12.49
N ALA A 88 -6.83 -4.70 12.44
CA ALA A 88 -7.12 -6.12 12.18
C ALA A 88 -7.86 -6.81 13.34
N GLU A 89 -7.51 -6.50 14.60
CA GLU A 89 -8.26 -6.95 15.80
C GLU A 89 -9.69 -6.38 15.81
N VAL A 90 -9.85 -5.08 15.54
CA VAL A 90 -11.16 -4.40 15.45
C VAL A 90 -12.01 -4.98 14.31
N LYS A 91 -11.42 -5.32 13.16
CA LYS A 91 -12.14 -6.00 12.05
C LYS A 91 -12.51 -7.46 12.38
N ALA A 92 -11.73 -8.13 13.21
CA ALA A 92 -11.98 -9.50 13.66
C ALA A 92 -12.85 -9.58 14.92
N TYR A 93 -13.30 -8.45 15.47
CA TYR A 93 -14.15 -8.40 16.65
C TYR A 93 -15.57 -8.86 16.33
N GLU A 94 -15.98 -9.93 16.99
CA GLU A 94 -17.36 -10.44 17.01
C GLU A 94 -17.96 -10.17 18.39
N ASP A 95 -19.22 -9.75 18.44
CA ASP A 95 -19.96 -9.55 19.68
C ASP A 95 -20.61 -10.86 20.20
N ALA A 96 -21.33 -10.78 21.30
CA ALA A 96 -21.98 -11.93 21.93
C ALA A 96 -23.13 -12.55 21.10
N VAL A 97 -23.51 -11.94 19.97
CA VAL A 97 -24.49 -12.45 19.00
C VAL A 97 -23.78 -13.05 17.78
N GLY A 98 -22.45 -12.88 17.65
CA GLY A 98 -21.66 -13.28 16.49
C GLY A 98 -21.60 -12.22 15.38
N GLU A 99 -22.16 -11.04 15.61
CA GLU A 99 -22.12 -9.93 14.66
C GLU A 99 -20.82 -9.12 14.77
N ARG A 100 -20.44 -8.41 13.70
CA ARG A 100 -19.19 -7.64 13.62
C ARG A 100 -19.43 -6.13 13.62
N PRO A 101 -19.73 -5.51 14.79
CA PRO A 101 -20.25 -4.15 14.87
C PRO A 101 -19.29 -3.06 14.39
N PHE A 102 -17.99 -3.33 14.25
CA PHE A 102 -16.97 -2.36 13.84
C PHE A 102 -16.47 -2.53 12.39
N THR A 103 -17.08 -3.41 11.59
CA THR A 103 -16.58 -3.76 10.24
C THR A 103 -16.41 -2.52 9.35
N THR A 104 -17.40 -1.63 9.32
CA THR A 104 -17.40 -0.42 8.47
C THR A 104 -16.26 0.52 8.83
N LEU A 105 -16.08 0.79 10.13
CA LEU A 105 -15.01 1.59 10.68
C LEU A 105 -13.64 0.97 10.42
N ALA A 106 -13.49 -0.33 10.63
CA ALA A 106 -12.21 -1.01 10.45
C ALA A 106 -11.78 -1.04 8.97
N ASP A 107 -12.72 -1.26 8.05
CA ASP A 107 -12.45 -1.19 6.61
C ASP A 107 -12.13 0.24 6.14
N PHE A 108 -12.84 1.25 6.65
CA PHE A 108 -12.54 2.66 6.40
C PHE A 108 -11.14 3.06 6.90
N ALA A 109 -10.79 2.69 8.14
CA ALA A 109 -9.48 2.95 8.72
C ALA A 109 -8.35 2.20 7.98
N MET A 110 -8.56 0.94 7.61
CA MET A 110 -7.61 0.15 6.81
C MET A 110 -7.42 0.74 5.41
N LEU A 111 -8.48 1.23 4.76
CA LEU A 111 -8.39 1.90 3.47
C LEU A 111 -7.56 3.19 3.57
N LEU A 112 -7.83 4.04 4.56
CA LEU A 112 -7.04 5.25 4.83
C LEU A 112 -5.56 4.93 5.11
N LEU A 113 -5.26 3.82 5.77
CA LEU A 113 -3.88 3.38 6.08
C LEU A 113 -3.15 2.72 4.89
N VAL A 114 -3.86 2.32 3.83
CA VAL A 114 -3.31 1.68 2.62
C VAL A 114 -3.18 2.66 1.45
N LEU A 115 -3.90 3.78 1.46
CA LEU A 115 -3.81 4.80 0.42
C LEU A 115 -2.37 5.37 0.29
N PRO A 116 -1.80 5.47 -0.93
CA PRO A 116 -0.45 5.99 -1.14
C PRO A 116 -0.44 7.52 -1.11
N TRP A 117 -0.40 8.09 0.11
CA TRP A 117 -0.50 9.53 0.38
C TRP A 117 0.65 10.41 -0.12
N SER A 118 1.71 9.83 -0.68
CA SER A 118 2.80 10.57 -1.31
C SER A 118 3.22 9.87 -2.61
N ASN A 119 3.56 10.68 -3.61
CA ASN A 119 4.16 10.22 -4.86
C ASN A 119 5.46 9.43 -4.65
N ALA A 120 6.11 9.53 -3.49
CA ALA A 120 7.37 8.86 -3.18
C ALA A 120 7.37 7.34 -3.44
N ASP A 121 6.27 6.62 -3.21
CA ASP A 121 6.23 5.17 -3.53
C ASP A 121 6.05 4.89 -5.03
N VAL A 122 5.37 5.78 -5.77
CA VAL A 122 5.30 5.74 -7.24
C VAL A 122 6.67 6.06 -7.84
N GLU A 123 7.35 7.08 -7.32
CA GLU A 123 8.73 7.43 -7.71
C GLU A 123 9.73 6.33 -7.33
N ARG A 124 9.52 5.62 -6.21
CA ARG A 124 10.30 4.45 -5.84
C ARG A 124 10.11 3.31 -6.84
N ALA A 125 8.90 3.09 -7.34
CA ALA A 125 8.66 2.16 -8.44
C ALA A 125 9.35 2.60 -9.74
N PHE A 126 9.30 3.89 -10.09
CA PHE A 126 10.04 4.43 -11.25
C PHE A 126 11.56 4.37 -11.08
N SER A 127 12.09 4.52 -9.86
CA SER A 127 13.52 4.35 -9.55
C SER A 127 13.95 2.88 -9.74
N ILE A 128 13.14 1.93 -9.27
CA ILE A 128 13.35 0.49 -9.56
C ILE A 128 13.27 0.22 -11.07
N MET A 129 12.33 0.85 -11.79
CA MET A 129 12.24 0.76 -13.25
C MET A 129 13.51 1.27 -13.94
N LYS A 130 14.07 2.40 -13.49
CA LYS A 130 15.32 2.98 -14.02
C LYS A 130 16.53 2.08 -13.79
N ILE A 131 16.57 1.33 -12.67
CA ILE A 131 17.62 0.33 -12.40
C ILE A 131 17.49 -0.90 -13.33
N VAL A 132 16.26 -1.31 -13.66
CA VAL A 132 16.03 -2.39 -14.65
C VAL A 132 16.41 -1.92 -16.06
N LYS A 133 15.91 -0.75 -16.49
CA LYS A 133 16.27 -0.05 -17.74
C LYS A 133 17.60 0.74 -17.62
N ASP A 134 18.64 0.03 -17.22
CA ASP A 134 20.04 0.41 -17.46
C ASP A 134 20.24 0.81 -18.94
N PRO A 135 21.11 1.79 -19.29
CA PRO A 135 21.30 2.25 -20.66
C PRO A 135 21.56 1.13 -21.69
N ARG A 136 22.26 0.06 -21.29
CA ARG A 136 22.56 -1.12 -22.13
C ARG A 136 21.35 -2.04 -22.33
N ARG A 137 20.32 -1.92 -21.48
CA ARG A 137 19.11 -2.76 -21.44
C ARG A 137 17.81 -1.99 -21.70
N ASN A 138 17.90 -0.74 -22.17
CA ASN A 138 16.74 0.14 -22.34
C ASN A 138 15.72 -0.38 -23.39
N ARG A 139 16.17 -1.17 -24.39
CA ARG A 139 15.34 -1.79 -25.44
C ARG A 139 14.48 -3.00 -24.97
N MET A 140 14.16 -3.08 -23.68
CA MET A 140 13.30 -4.12 -23.10
C MET A 140 11.82 -3.83 -23.32
N SER A 141 11.06 -4.84 -23.75
CA SER A 141 9.60 -4.75 -23.95
C SER A 141 8.84 -4.58 -22.63
N ASN A 142 7.67 -3.93 -22.69
CA ASN A 142 6.89 -3.62 -21.49
C ASN A 142 6.41 -4.88 -20.75
N THR A 143 6.16 -5.99 -21.45
CA THR A 143 5.80 -7.29 -20.85
C THR A 143 6.92 -7.84 -19.96
N VAL A 144 8.16 -7.83 -20.46
CA VAL A 144 9.33 -8.32 -19.69
C VAL A 144 9.66 -7.36 -18.55
N LEU A 145 9.53 -6.04 -18.78
CA LEU A 145 9.73 -5.02 -17.75
C LEU A 145 8.74 -5.20 -16.59
N ASN A 146 7.46 -5.38 -16.89
CA ASN A 146 6.40 -5.60 -15.89
C ASN A 146 6.61 -6.93 -15.14
N ALA A 147 6.96 -8.00 -15.84
CA ALA A 147 7.31 -9.28 -15.20
C ALA A 147 8.46 -9.14 -14.19
N ILE A 148 9.55 -8.45 -14.56
CA ILE A 148 10.69 -8.22 -13.65
C ILE A 148 10.29 -7.35 -12.45
N GLN A 149 9.49 -6.29 -12.65
CA GLN A 149 9.00 -5.45 -11.56
C GLN A 149 8.10 -6.25 -10.60
N THR A 150 7.16 -7.02 -11.15
CA THR A 150 6.22 -7.88 -10.40
C THR A 150 6.96 -8.94 -9.59
N ILE A 151 7.95 -9.62 -10.18
CA ILE A 151 8.80 -10.60 -9.47
C ILE A 151 9.57 -9.93 -8.33
N ARG A 152 10.21 -8.78 -8.57
CA ARG A 152 10.96 -8.05 -7.52
C ARG A 152 10.03 -7.58 -6.39
N ALA A 153 8.81 -7.13 -6.69
CA ALA A 153 7.79 -6.76 -5.71
C ALA A 153 7.21 -7.97 -4.95
N GLY A 154 7.10 -9.14 -5.60
CA GLY A 154 6.73 -10.41 -4.96
C GLY A 154 7.78 -10.87 -3.96
N LEU A 155 9.03 -11.03 -4.42
CA LEU A 155 10.16 -11.45 -3.59
C LEU A 155 10.37 -10.52 -2.38
N ARG A 156 10.31 -9.20 -2.59
CA ARG A 156 10.42 -8.21 -1.50
C ARG A 156 9.30 -8.35 -0.45
N ARG A 157 8.06 -8.68 -0.85
CA ARG A 157 6.96 -8.95 0.10
C ARG A 157 7.17 -10.24 0.91
N LEU A 158 7.86 -11.23 0.34
CA LEU A 158 8.23 -12.47 1.02
C LEU A 158 9.53 -12.37 1.83
N GLY A 159 10.19 -11.20 1.86
CA GLY A 159 11.48 -11.01 2.52
C GLY A 159 12.66 -11.76 1.88
N LYS A 160 12.50 -12.26 0.65
CA LYS A 160 13.52 -13.05 -0.07
C LYS A 160 14.25 -12.23 -1.14
N CYS A 161 15.53 -12.51 -1.34
CA CYS A 161 16.32 -12.05 -2.48
C CYS A 161 16.34 -13.13 -3.58
N CYS A 162 16.97 -12.83 -4.72
CA CYS A 162 17.19 -13.78 -5.81
C CYS A 162 18.24 -14.87 -5.49
N HIS A 163 18.84 -14.84 -4.30
CA HIS A 163 19.74 -15.87 -3.78
C HIS A 163 19.04 -16.86 -2.84
N ASP A 164 17.92 -16.47 -2.22
CA ASP A 164 17.18 -17.26 -1.21
C ASP A 164 15.83 -17.80 -1.73
N TYR A 165 15.56 -17.57 -3.02
CA TYR A 165 14.36 -18.03 -3.71
C TYR A 165 14.66 -19.24 -4.60
N GLU A 166 14.36 -20.43 -4.08
CA GLU A 166 14.29 -21.65 -4.89
C GLU A 166 13.04 -21.64 -5.78
N TYR A 167 13.22 -21.98 -7.05
CA TYR A 167 12.11 -22.17 -7.99
C TYR A 167 11.41 -23.51 -7.75
N PRO A 168 10.08 -23.60 -7.94
CA PRO A 168 9.38 -24.89 -7.91
C PRO A 168 9.99 -25.87 -8.92
N LYS A 169 10.18 -27.13 -8.51
CA LYS A 169 10.91 -28.14 -9.31
C LYS A 169 10.35 -28.32 -10.72
N ALA A 170 9.02 -28.29 -10.89
CA ALA A 170 8.38 -28.33 -12.20
C ALA A 170 8.82 -27.19 -13.13
N VAL A 171 8.86 -25.94 -12.64
CA VAL A 171 9.33 -24.78 -13.42
C VAL A 171 10.81 -24.94 -13.78
N SER A 172 11.62 -25.44 -12.85
CA SER A 172 13.05 -25.70 -13.08
C SER A 172 13.31 -26.79 -14.13
N GLN A 173 12.41 -27.76 -14.25
CA GLN A 173 12.46 -28.82 -15.28
C GLN A 173 11.99 -28.33 -16.66
N GLU A 174 11.14 -27.30 -16.71
CA GLU A 174 10.70 -26.68 -17.97
C GLU A 174 11.71 -25.68 -18.54
N MET A 175 12.58 -25.08 -17.71
CA MET A 175 13.58 -24.10 -18.14
C MET A 175 14.52 -24.70 -19.20
N GLY A 176 14.55 -24.09 -20.38
CA GLY A 176 15.32 -24.58 -21.53
C GLY A 176 14.60 -25.56 -22.45
N THR A 177 13.36 -25.97 -22.12
CA THR A 177 12.52 -26.77 -23.04
C THR A 177 11.68 -25.87 -23.96
N ASN A 178 11.63 -26.17 -25.25
CA ASN A 178 10.89 -25.35 -26.25
C ASN A 178 9.38 -25.26 -25.98
N ALA A 179 8.82 -26.14 -25.14
CA ALA A 179 7.40 -26.19 -24.79
C ALA A 179 6.85 -24.90 -24.18
N LYS A 180 7.69 -24.05 -23.56
CA LYS A 180 7.30 -22.73 -23.04
C LYS A 180 7.64 -21.55 -23.95
N TYR A 181 8.36 -21.78 -25.06
CA TYR A 181 8.85 -20.72 -25.96
C TYR A 181 8.19 -20.74 -27.36
N GLY A 182 7.42 -21.78 -27.70
CA GLY A 182 6.88 -21.99 -29.05
C GLY A 182 5.80 -21.00 -29.51
N ASP A 183 4.87 -20.60 -28.65
CA ASP A 183 3.62 -19.90 -29.05
C ASP A 183 3.75 -18.37 -29.26
N ALA A 184 4.97 -17.87 -29.45
CA ALA A 184 5.25 -16.43 -29.54
C ALA A 184 4.89 -15.74 -30.87
N GLN A 185 4.29 -16.46 -31.84
CA GLN A 185 4.03 -15.91 -33.20
C GLN A 185 2.56 -15.60 -33.54
N ASN A 186 1.56 -15.92 -32.69
CA ASN A 186 0.14 -15.86 -33.13
C ASN A 186 -0.84 -15.11 -32.19
N THR A 187 -0.34 -14.31 -31.24
CA THR A 187 -1.17 -13.58 -30.25
C THR A 187 -1.28 -12.07 -30.47
N ALA A 188 -0.74 -11.55 -31.59
CA ALA A 188 -0.81 -10.12 -31.95
C ALA A 188 -2.24 -9.62 -32.33
N ALA A 189 -3.24 -10.50 -32.35
CA ALA A 189 -4.57 -10.24 -32.92
C ALA A 189 -5.73 -10.13 -31.92
N ARG A 190 -5.48 -10.10 -30.59
CA ARG A 190 -6.54 -10.00 -29.57
C ARG A 190 -6.21 -9.04 -28.44
N SER A 191 -6.35 -7.75 -28.72
CA SER A 191 -6.61 -6.74 -27.68
C SER A 191 -8.11 -6.79 -27.30
N PRO A 192 -8.48 -7.11 -26.05
CA PRO A 192 -9.81 -6.78 -25.56
C PRO A 192 -9.88 -5.27 -25.28
N THR A 193 -10.83 -4.58 -25.89
CA THR A 193 -11.10 -3.17 -25.59
C THR A 193 -11.59 -3.05 -24.15
N VAL A 194 -10.76 -2.47 -23.27
CA VAL A 194 -11.22 -1.98 -21.97
C VAL A 194 -11.78 -0.59 -22.18
N LEU A 195 -13.10 -0.46 -22.05
CA LEU A 195 -13.78 0.84 -21.97
C LEU A 195 -13.46 1.50 -20.62
N PHE A 196 -13.45 2.84 -20.63
CA PHE A 196 -13.54 3.66 -19.42
C PHE A 196 -14.99 3.68 -18.91
#